data_AF-A0A561WS63-F1
#
_entry.id   AF-A0A561WS63-F1
#
_cell.length_a   1.000
_cell.length_b   1.000
_cell.length_c   1.000
_cell.angle_alpha   90.00
_cell.angle_beta   90.00
_cell.angle_gamma   90.00
#
_symmetry.space_group_name_H-M   'P 1'
#
loop_
_entity.id
_entity.type
_entity.pdbx_description
1 polymer ?
#
loop_
_entity_poly.entity_id
_entity_poly.type
_entity_poly.pdbx_seq_one_letter_code
_entity_poly.pdbx_strand_id
1 'polypeptide(L)'
;MPPQGSPASAYANQALATQIIQLPAGSVPASAASASGSSGLGVAGSATGGGSGPGQRGRAHEEFVPANDTERELREAADAGNTDIFLSTLLLANVLVPVAHHSRPGSAPGESGFAFQPEEVGGEKFLIVFTSKDRLSEHFGEPTRTVGVRFYELIRNWPDPDWSFAVNPGTPVGAKYPGAQIIALANWATEAGLGADPIDGPSAEETAEPVPAPEPASDETQHATVMQKTIAAEQVDYYLERGYDRVAGFVHRASEVEHLRTPAELFSALGLYYDSSPFQPDAKEAFVLRWPAFRPSLYRIPYGGQNEQALRAMDGWVIERPPFRGNGFAPGEGRDVIAEFKVDSVRLPHGAQLWRIDADGNERMLAIFDADGPLWRRVGEQ
;
A
#
# COMPACT_ATOMS: atom_id res chain seq x y z
N MET A 1 -2.21 -22.33 -4.35
CA MET A 1 -1.29 -21.50 -5.13
C MET A 1 -1.55 -20.06 -4.77
N PRO A 2 -0.53 -19.20 -4.66
CA PRO A 2 -0.73 -17.78 -4.39
C PRO A 2 -1.56 -17.14 -5.54
N PRO A 3 -2.44 -16.17 -5.24
CA PRO A 3 -3.20 -15.42 -6.25
C PRO A 3 -2.26 -14.62 -7.16
N GLN A 4 -2.43 -14.69 -8.48
CA GLN A 4 -1.54 -14.05 -9.47
C GLN A 4 -1.43 -12.53 -9.21
N GLY A 5 -0.20 -12.00 -9.14
CA GLY A 5 0.11 -10.60 -8.83
C GLY A 5 0.33 -10.29 -7.33
N SER A 6 0.23 -11.28 -6.45
CA SER A 6 0.54 -11.14 -5.02
C SER A 6 2.04 -11.26 -4.70
N PRO A 7 2.52 -10.73 -3.56
CA PRO A 7 3.91 -10.88 -3.15
C PRO A 7 4.37 -12.35 -3.06
N ALA A 8 3.53 -13.28 -2.59
CA ALA A 8 3.92 -14.69 -2.53
C ALA A 8 3.98 -15.35 -3.92
N SER A 9 3.43 -14.72 -4.96
CA SER A 9 3.58 -15.20 -6.35
C SER A 9 5.02 -15.10 -6.86
N ALA A 10 5.84 -14.25 -6.25
CA ALA A 10 7.29 -14.20 -6.51
C ALA A 10 7.97 -15.57 -6.33
N TYR A 11 7.36 -16.47 -5.53
CA TYR A 11 7.91 -17.80 -5.21
C TYR A 11 7.16 -18.95 -5.86
N ALA A 12 6.08 -18.70 -6.62
CA ALA A 12 5.21 -19.75 -7.15
C ALA A 12 5.93 -20.76 -8.07
N ASN A 13 7.07 -20.35 -8.67
CA ASN A 13 7.92 -21.19 -9.52
C ASN A 13 9.09 -21.85 -8.76
N GLN A 14 9.29 -21.56 -7.47
CA GLN A 14 10.37 -22.10 -6.64
C GLN A 14 9.78 -23.06 -5.61
N ALA A 15 10.08 -24.35 -5.72
CA ALA A 15 9.60 -25.39 -4.80
C ALA A 15 10.31 -25.35 -3.42
N LEU A 16 10.31 -24.19 -2.76
CA LEU A 16 10.92 -23.96 -1.46
C LEU A 16 9.83 -23.66 -0.43
N ALA A 17 9.53 -24.64 0.41
CA ALA A 17 8.56 -24.49 1.49
C ALA A 17 8.99 -23.38 2.45
N THR A 18 8.09 -22.43 2.73
CA THR A 18 8.23 -21.51 3.85
C THR A 18 8.32 -22.33 5.14
N GLN A 19 9.46 -22.29 5.83
CA GLN A 19 9.64 -22.99 7.10
C GLN A 19 9.59 -21.99 8.25
N ILE A 20 8.61 -22.17 9.13
CA ILE A 20 8.62 -21.55 10.45
C ILE A 20 9.63 -22.32 11.30
N ILE A 21 10.91 -21.94 11.21
CA ILE A 21 11.94 -22.48 12.10
C ILE A 21 12.07 -21.50 13.28
N GLN A 22 11.83 -21.98 14.50
CA GLN A 22 12.18 -21.23 15.71
C GLN A 22 13.69 -20.98 15.72
N LEU A 23 14.13 -19.73 15.55
CA LEU A 23 15.49 -19.36 15.97
C LEU A 23 15.45 -19.24 17.49
N PRO A 24 16.36 -19.89 18.22
CA PRO A 24 16.51 -19.59 19.63
C PRO A 24 16.90 -18.11 19.76
N ALA A 25 16.26 -17.39 20.68
CA ALA A 25 16.79 -16.12 21.16
C ALA A 25 18.23 -16.39 21.61
N GLY A 26 19.17 -15.54 21.17
CA GLY A 26 20.61 -15.79 21.29
C GLY A 26 21.01 -16.18 22.71
N SER A 27 21.15 -17.48 22.97
CA SER A 27 21.72 -17.97 24.21
C SER A 27 23.24 -17.96 24.05
N VAL A 28 23.88 -17.11 24.85
CA VAL A 28 25.31 -17.18 25.16
C VAL A 28 25.70 -18.66 25.38
N PRO A 29 26.75 -19.20 24.71
CA PRO A 29 26.93 -20.64 24.66
C PRO A 29 27.29 -21.19 26.05
N ALA A 30 26.40 -22.02 26.59
CA ALA A 30 26.73 -23.00 27.62
C ALA A 30 26.77 -24.40 26.97
N SER A 31 27.98 -24.94 26.95
CA SER A 31 28.45 -26.28 26.56
C SER A 31 27.43 -27.41 26.32
N ALA A 32 27.55 -28.00 25.12
CA ALA A 32 27.43 -29.41 24.72
C ALA A 32 26.51 -30.39 25.48
N ALA A 33 25.56 -31.00 24.75
CA ALA A 33 25.46 -32.47 24.62
C ALA A 33 24.47 -32.89 23.50
N SER A 34 24.89 -33.92 22.78
CA SER A 34 24.32 -34.63 21.63
C SER A 34 23.08 -35.51 21.91
N ALA A 35 22.15 -35.65 20.94
CA ALA A 35 21.66 -36.95 20.41
C ALA A 35 20.51 -36.82 19.37
N SER A 36 20.78 -37.35 18.17
CA SER A 36 20.01 -38.37 17.41
C SER A 36 18.50 -38.23 17.11
N GLY A 37 18.21 -37.89 15.84
CA GLY A 37 17.39 -38.64 14.85
C GLY A 37 15.97 -39.15 15.19
N SER A 38 14.97 -38.77 14.38
CA SER A 38 14.31 -39.69 13.41
C SER A 38 13.20 -38.98 12.62
N SER A 39 12.95 -39.53 11.43
CA SER A 39 12.00 -39.15 10.40
C SER A 39 10.53 -39.23 10.80
N GLY A 40 9.68 -38.39 10.18
CA GLY A 40 8.23 -38.58 10.18
C GLY A 40 7.50 -37.57 9.31
N LEU A 41 7.05 -38.01 8.13
CA LEU A 41 6.01 -37.34 7.34
C LEU A 41 4.70 -37.24 8.15
N GLY A 42 3.99 -36.12 8.05
CA GLY A 42 2.63 -36.00 8.55
C GLY A 42 2.00 -34.64 8.26
N VAL A 43 1.16 -34.60 7.23
CA VAL A 43 0.16 -33.54 6.99
C VAL A 43 -0.95 -33.65 8.04
N ALA A 44 -1.37 -32.53 8.64
CA ALA A 44 -2.79 -32.18 8.86
C ALA A 44 -2.93 -30.84 9.59
N GLY A 45 -3.77 -29.97 9.03
CA GLY A 45 -4.37 -28.86 9.76
C GLY A 45 -5.62 -29.26 10.54
N SER A 46 -6.21 -28.23 11.14
CA SER A 46 -7.54 -28.14 11.75
C SER A 46 -7.64 -28.38 13.26
N ALA A 47 -8.07 -27.32 13.93
CA ALA A 47 -8.48 -27.24 15.32
C ALA A 47 -9.79 -28.00 15.58
N THR A 48 -9.88 -28.70 16.72
CA THR A 48 -11.02 -28.70 17.66
C THR A 48 -10.53 -29.25 19.01
N GLY A 49 -11.07 -28.73 20.11
CA GLY A 49 -10.50 -28.91 21.45
C GLY A 49 -10.94 -30.16 22.23
N GLY A 50 -10.28 -30.33 23.39
CA GLY A 50 -10.77 -31.11 24.54
C GLY A 50 -10.00 -32.39 24.85
N GLY A 51 -9.18 -32.39 25.91
CA GLY A 51 -8.64 -33.62 26.51
C GLY A 51 -7.36 -33.42 27.33
N SER A 52 -7.52 -33.21 28.64
CA SER A 52 -6.47 -32.97 29.63
C SER A 52 -5.48 -34.15 29.79
N GLY A 53 -4.18 -33.83 29.77
CA GLY A 53 -3.09 -34.67 30.31
C GLY A 53 -2.10 -33.79 31.08
N PRO A 54 -1.70 -34.12 32.32
CA PRO A 54 -0.86 -33.25 33.13
C PRO A 54 0.63 -33.54 32.90
N GLY A 55 1.44 -32.49 32.78
CA GLY A 55 2.89 -32.60 32.97
C GLY A 55 3.79 -32.05 31.86
N GLN A 56 3.70 -30.74 31.60
CA GLN A 56 4.83 -29.85 31.32
C GLN A 56 4.32 -28.41 31.23
N ARG A 57 3.98 -27.81 32.38
CA ARG A 57 3.81 -26.35 32.51
C ARG A 57 5.16 -25.78 32.90
N GLY A 58 5.90 -25.26 31.93
CA GLY A 58 7.30 -24.85 32.11
C GLY A 58 7.79 -23.79 31.13
N ARG A 59 6.91 -22.89 30.71
CA ARG A 59 7.11 -21.46 30.42
C ARG A 59 5.72 -20.96 30.10
N ALA A 60 5.16 -20.09 30.94
CA ALA A 60 4.04 -19.28 30.47
C ALA A 60 4.57 -18.59 29.22
N HIS A 61 4.05 -18.94 28.04
CA HIS A 61 4.27 -18.07 26.88
C HIS A 61 3.69 -16.73 27.34
N GLU A 62 4.55 -15.78 27.65
CA GLU A 62 4.13 -14.39 27.79
C GLU A 62 3.27 -14.12 26.57
N GLU A 63 2.04 -13.71 26.85
CA GLU A 63 1.08 -13.40 25.81
C GLU A 63 1.76 -12.40 24.88
N PHE A 64 1.94 -12.78 23.61
CA PHE A 64 2.59 -11.89 22.66
C PHE A 64 1.72 -10.65 22.51
N VAL A 65 2.27 -9.50 22.93
CA VAL A 65 1.63 -8.19 22.76
C VAL A 65 2.32 -7.49 21.59
N PRO A 66 1.61 -7.20 20.49
CA PRO A 66 2.16 -6.43 19.38
C PRO A 66 2.62 -5.04 19.83
N ALA A 67 3.87 -4.68 19.53
CA ALA A 67 4.45 -3.40 19.96
C ALA A 67 3.95 -2.21 19.11
N ASN A 68 3.50 -2.45 17.87
CA ASN A 68 3.04 -1.44 16.92
C ASN A 68 1.99 -2.00 15.96
N ASP A 69 1.44 -1.15 15.07
CA ASP A 69 0.44 -1.55 14.07
C ASP A 69 0.98 -2.61 13.11
N THR A 70 2.24 -2.49 12.67
CA THR A 70 2.87 -3.51 11.81
C THR A 70 2.84 -4.89 12.47
N GLU A 71 3.20 -5.01 13.74
CA GLU A 71 3.13 -6.30 14.45
C GLU A 71 1.70 -6.80 14.65
N ARG A 72 0.70 -5.92 14.79
CA ARG A 72 -0.71 -6.32 14.84
C ARG A 72 -1.13 -6.94 13.51
N GLU A 73 -0.85 -6.24 12.41
CA GLU A 73 -1.20 -6.70 11.05
C GLU A 73 -0.45 -7.99 10.69
N LEU A 74 0.84 -8.10 11.02
CA LEU A 74 1.61 -9.33 10.85
C LEU A 74 1.05 -10.49 11.69
N ARG A 75 0.55 -10.20 12.90
CA ARG A 75 -0.06 -11.20 13.76
C ARG A 75 -1.37 -11.71 13.19
N GLU A 76 -2.24 -10.81 12.76
CA GLU A 76 -3.50 -11.17 12.09
C GLU A 76 -3.25 -11.99 10.83
N ALA A 77 -2.27 -11.59 10.02
CA ALA A 77 -1.88 -12.33 8.82
C ALA A 77 -1.31 -13.72 9.15
N ALA A 78 -0.47 -13.83 10.18
CA ALA A 78 0.09 -15.10 10.63
C ALA A 78 -0.97 -16.03 11.20
N ASP A 79 -1.88 -15.52 12.05
CA ASP A 79 -2.98 -16.29 12.64
C ASP A 79 -3.96 -16.78 11.54
N ALA A 80 -4.15 -15.99 10.48
CA ALA A 80 -4.94 -16.35 9.30
C ALA A 80 -4.20 -17.26 8.30
N GLY A 81 -2.88 -17.49 8.47
CA GLY A 81 -2.06 -18.22 7.51
C GLY A 81 -1.94 -17.55 6.14
N ASN A 82 -2.08 -16.21 6.08
CA ASN A 82 -2.10 -15.45 4.83
C ASN A 82 -0.74 -14.83 4.53
N THR A 83 0.09 -15.57 3.80
CA THR A 83 1.45 -15.15 3.42
C THR A 83 1.46 -13.86 2.57
N ASP A 84 0.42 -13.59 1.79
CA ASP A 84 0.37 -12.39 0.94
C ASP A 84 0.18 -11.12 1.75
N ILE A 85 -0.74 -11.16 2.72
CA ILE A 85 -0.94 -10.04 3.64
C ILE A 85 0.31 -9.86 4.51
N PHE A 86 0.93 -10.96 4.94
CA PHE A 86 2.15 -10.91 5.74
C PHE A 86 3.30 -10.22 4.97
N LEU A 87 3.54 -10.61 3.72
CA LEU A 87 4.59 -10.02 2.88
C LEU A 87 4.26 -8.60 2.44
N SER A 88 3.01 -8.27 2.12
CA SER A 88 2.62 -6.90 1.78
C SER A 88 2.78 -5.96 2.97
N THR A 89 2.44 -6.42 4.17
CA THR A 89 2.67 -5.69 5.42
C THR A 89 4.16 -5.45 5.64
N LEU A 90 5.00 -6.47 5.46
CA LEU A 90 6.46 -6.31 5.56
C LEU A 90 7.02 -5.35 4.53
N LEU A 91 6.60 -5.41 3.26
CA LEU A 91 7.09 -4.54 2.18
C LEU A 91 6.89 -3.05 2.46
N LEU A 92 5.85 -2.71 3.22
CA LEU A 92 5.53 -1.35 3.64
C LEU A 92 6.14 -0.98 5.01
N ALA A 93 6.69 -1.94 5.74
CA ALA A 93 7.20 -1.74 7.09
C ALA A 93 8.58 -1.06 7.12
N ASN A 94 8.81 -0.29 8.19
CA ASN A 94 10.16 0.06 8.62
C ASN A 94 10.68 -1.05 9.53
N VAL A 95 11.89 -1.54 9.23
CA VAL A 95 12.57 -2.59 9.99
C VAL A 95 13.85 -2.04 10.61
N LEU A 96 14.17 -2.54 11.79
CA LEU A 96 15.42 -2.30 12.49
C LEU A 96 16.43 -3.35 12.04
N VAL A 97 17.51 -2.90 11.42
CA VAL A 97 18.61 -3.72 10.93
C VAL A 97 19.79 -3.60 11.88
N PRO A 98 20.25 -4.69 12.52
CA PRO A 98 21.47 -4.72 13.31
C PRO A 98 22.71 -4.32 12.50
N VAL A 99 23.53 -3.45 13.08
CA VAL A 99 24.69 -2.84 12.43
C VAL A 99 25.97 -3.36 13.06
N ALA A 100 26.89 -3.88 12.24
CA ALA A 100 28.16 -4.39 12.73
C ALA A 100 29.00 -3.29 13.38
N HIS A 101 29.79 -3.66 14.40
CA HIS A 101 30.61 -2.70 15.17
C HIS A 101 31.58 -1.89 14.30
N HIS A 102 32.04 -2.45 13.17
CA HIS A 102 32.95 -1.78 12.23
C HIS A 102 32.23 -1.01 11.10
N SER A 103 30.90 -0.90 11.15
CA SER A 103 30.14 -0.11 10.17
C SER A 103 30.32 1.39 10.42
N ARG A 104 30.46 2.18 9.35
CA ARG A 104 30.58 3.64 9.40
C ARG A 104 29.44 4.25 10.24
N PRO A 105 29.72 5.20 11.15
CA PRO A 105 28.67 5.94 11.84
C PRO A 105 27.77 6.70 10.85
N GLY A 106 26.46 6.64 11.06
CA GLY A 106 25.46 7.33 10.25
C GLY A 106 25.24 6.77 8.83
N SER A 107 25.88 5.66 8.45
CA SER A 107 25.59 5.01 7.16
C SER A 107 24.34 4.13 7.22
N ALA A 108 23.72 3.91 6.06
CA ALA A 108 22.57 3.05 5.86
C ALA A 108 22.87 1.92 4.83
N PRO A 109 22.07 0.83 4.81
CA PRO A 109 22.08 -0.17 3.74
C PRO A 109 22.16 0.45 2.34
N GLY A 110 23.11 0.01 1.52
CA GLY A 110 23.38 0.56 0.19
C GLY A 110 24.42 1.68 0.15
N GLU A 111 24.76 2.31 1.28
CA GLU A 111 25.82 3.33 1.33
C GLU A 111 27.22 2.75 1.53
N SER A 112 28.22 3.45 0.99
CA SER A 112 29.62 3.10 1.20
C SER A 112 29.99 3.09 2.69
N GLY A 113 30.59 1.99 3.13
CA GLY A 113 31.04 1.80 4.51
C GLY A 113 29.97 1.32 5.48
N PHE A 114 28.74 1.06 5.03
CA PHE A 114 27.76 0.32 5.82
C PHE A 114 28.11 -1.17 5.89
N ALA A 115 28.04 -1.76 7.09
CA ALA A 115 28.23 -3.18 7.29
C ALA A 115 27.11 -3.79 8.13
N PHE A 116 26.44 -4.80 7.56
CA PHE A 116 25.43 -5.61 8.23
C PHE A 116 26.05 -6.49 9.32
N GLN A 117 25.28 -6.78 10.37
CA GLN A 117 25.61 -7.78 11.39
C GLN A 117 24.79 -9.06 11.15
N PRO A 118 25.26 -10.00 10.31
CA PRO A 118 24.60 -11.28 10.11
C PRO A 118 24.81 -12.21 11.31
N GLU A 119 23.88 -13.13 11.52
CA GLU A 119 23.99 -14.22 12.47
C GLU A 119 24.13 -15.56 11.73
N GLU A 120 24.97 -16.45 12.25
CA GLU A 120 25.15 -17.80 11.71
C GLU A 120 24.39 -18.79 12.58
N VAL A 121 23.41 -19.47 12.00
CA VAL A 121 22.57 -20.43 12.70
C VAL A 121 22.53 -21.73 11.92
N GLY A 122 23.08 -22.80 12.50
CA GLY A 122 23.12 -24.11 11.85
C GLY A 122 23.96 -24.14 10.56
N GLY A 123 24.96 -23.26 10.43
CA GLY A 123 25.79 -23.11 9.23
C GLY A 123 25.17 -22.29 8.10
N GLU A 124 23.96 -21.75 8.33
CA GLU A 124 23.30 -20.82 7.41
C GLU A 124 23.41 -19.40 7.96
N LYS A 125 23.67 -18.45 7.05
CA LYS A 125 23.87 -17.05 7.40
C LYS A 125 22.56 -16.29 7.23
N PHE A 126 22.11 -15.65 8.30
CA PHE A 126 20.89 -14.88 8.34
C PHE A 126 21.17 -13.40 8.51
N LEU A 127 20.50 -12.57 7.72
CA LEU A 127 20.23 -11.20 8.12
C LEU A 127 18.91 -11.18 8.92
N ILE A 128 19.03 -10.94 10.22
CA ILE A 128 17.89 -10.84 11.13
C ILE A 128 17.48 -9.38 11.27
N VAL A 129 16.19 -9.11 11.10
CA VAL A 129 15.62 -7.77 11.30
C VAL A 129 14.45 -7.81 12.28
N PHE A 130 14.10 -6.65 12.80
CA PHE A 130 13.07 -6.52 13.82
C PHE A 130 12.08 -5.42 13.46
N THR A 131 10.80 -5.64 13.74
CA THR A 131 9.76 -4.61 13.54
C THR A 131 9.60 -3.67 14.73
N SER A 132 10.24 -3.96 15.86
CA SER A 132 10.26 -3.08 17.04
C SER A 132 11.49 -3.28 17.91
N LYS A 133 11.74 -2.30 18.79
CA LYS A 133 12.81 -2.38 19.80
C LYS A 133 12.56 -3.47 20.84
N ASP A 134 11.29 -3.80 21.08
CA ASP A 134 10.89 -4.87 22.00
C ASP A 134 11.37 -6.22 21.45
N ARG A 135 11.08 -6.51 20.17
CA ARG A 135 11.57 -7.72 19.48
C ARG A 135 13.10 -7.78 19.44
N LEU A 136 13.75 -6.64 19.18
CA LEU A 136 15.21 -6.52 19.18
C LEU A 136 15.81 -6.86 20.56
N SER A 137 15.25 -6.27 21.62
CA SER A 137 15.74 -6.42 22.99
C SER A 137 15.52 -7.84 23.50
N GLU A 138 14.42 -8.48 23.13
CA GLU A 138 14.17 -9.89 23.45
C GLU A 138 15.14 -10.85 22.76
N HIS A 139 15.63 -10.51 21.56
CA HIS A 139 16.57 -11.36 20.83
C HIS A 139 18.02 -11.21 21.32
N PHE A 140 18.49 -9.97 21.53
CA PHE A 140 19.90 -9.71 21.90
C PHE A 140 20.14 -9.57 23.41
N GLY A 141 19.12 -9.25 24.21
CA GLY A 141 19.26 -9.02 25.65
C GLY A 141 20.08 -7.78 26.06
N GLU A 142 20.81 -7.15 25.13
CA GLU A 142 21.67 -5.98 25.33
C GLU A 142 21.38 -4.89 24.28
N PRO A 143 21.78 -3.63 24.51
CA PRO A 143 21.62 -2.56 23.54
C PRO A 143 22.42 -2.82 22.24
N THR A 144 21.71 -3.24 21.19
CA THR A 144 22.28 -3.47 19.86
C THR A 144 22.16 -2.22 18.98
N ARG A 145 23.26 -1.82 18.33
CA ARG A 145 23.23 -0.73 17.35
C ARG A 145 22.38 -1.15 16.16
N THR A 146 21.37 -0.35 15.83
CA THR A 146 20.49 -0.60 14.69
C THR A 146 20.33 0.65 13.83
N VAL A 147 19.92 0.44 12.58
CA VAL A 147 19.41 1.48 11.68
C VAL A 147 17.98 1.12 11.28
N GLY A 148 17.09 2.11 11.24
CA GLY A 148 15.74 1.93 10.70
C GLY A 148 15.73 2.16 9.20
N VAL A 149 15.20 1.22 8.43
CA VAL A 149 15.06 1.34 6.96
C VAL A 149 13.72 0.78 6.51
N ARG A 150 13.24 1.23 5.35
CA ARG A 150 12.09 0.59 4.70
C ARG A 150 12.51 -0.82 4.28
N PHE A 151 11.69 -1.83 4.57
CA PHE A 151 12.02 -3.21 4.21
C PHE A 151 12.24 -3.38 2.71
N TYR A 152 11.45 -2.70 1.87
CA TYR A 152 11.65 -2.68 0.42
C TYR A 152 13.07 -2.21 0.02
N GLU A 153 13.55 -1.11 0.60
CA GLU A 153 14.89 -0.58 0.30
C GLU A 153 16.01 -1.54 0.72
N LEU A 154 15.79 -2.23 1.85
CA LEU A 154 16.70 -3.25 2.34
C LEU A 154 16.81 -4.43 1.35
N ILE A 155 15.68 -4.97 0.90
CA ILE A 155 15.67 -6.14 0.02
C ILE A 155 16.11 -5.81 -1.42
N ARG A 156 15.92 -4.56 -1.86
CA ARG A 156 16.45 -4.09 -3.15
C ARG A 156 17.98 -4.06 -3.16
N ASN A 157 18.60 -3.76 -2.03
CA ASN A 157 20.05 -3.71 -1.85
C ASN A 157 20.55 -4.93 -1.05
N TRP A 158 19.96 -6.11 -1.30
CA TRP A 158 20.28 -7.32 -0.55
C TRP A 158 21.78 -7.62 -0.59
N PRO A 159 22.47 -7.74 0.56
CA PRO A 159 23.93 -7.70 0.61
C PRO A 159 24.61 -8.90 -0.04
N ASP A 160 24.00 -10.08 0.08
CA ASP A 160 24.57 -11.33 -0.39
C ASP A 160 23.41 -12.30 -0.74
N PRO A 161 23.33 -12.79 -1.99
CA PRO A 161 22.29 -13.72 -2.42
C PRO A 161 22.20 -15.02 -1.62
N ASP A 162 23.30 -15.45 -1.01
CA ASP A 162 23.37 -16.69 -0.24
C ASP A 162 22.90 -16.50 1.21
N TRP A 163 22.64 -15.26 1.64
CA TRP A 163 22.14 -14.99 2.99
C TRP A 163 20.62 -15.09 3.02
N SER A 164 20.12 -15.82 4.00
CA SER A 164 18.69 -15.90 4.29
C SER A 164 18.24 -14.71 5.14
N PHE A 165 16.95 -14.42 5.10
CA PHE A 165 16.32 -13.38 5.88
C PHE A 165 15.50 -13.99 7.00
N ALA A 166 15.51 -13.33 8.16
CA ALA A 166 14.57 -13.60 9.24
C ALA A 166 14.02 -12.28 9.80
N VAL A 167 12.72 -12.25 10.10
CA VAL A 167 12.08 -11.18 10.84
C VAL A 167 11.54 -11.71 12.16
N ASN A 168 11.72 -10.95 13.25
CA ASN A 168 11.20 -11.25 14.59
C ASN A 168 11.29 -12.73 15.01
N PRO A 169 12.47 -13.34 14.91
CA PRO A 169 12.66 -14.76 15.22
C PRO A 169 12.06 -15.18 16.57
N GLY A 170 11.46 -16.38 16.59
CA GLY A 170 10.94 -16.97 17.83
C GLY A 170 9.62 -16.38 18.32
N THR A 171 9.02 -15.45 17.57
CA THR A 171 7.73 -14.82 17.92
C THR A 171 6.59 -15.29 17.00
N PRO A 172 5.31 -15.11 17.40
CA PRO A 172 4.16 -15.37 16.53
C PRO A 172 4.11 -14.55 15.23
N VAL A 173 4.86 -13.45 15.15
CA VAL A 173 4.98 -12.61 13.93
C VAL A 173 6.32 -12.82 13.22
N GLY A 174 7.01 -13.91 13.55
CA GLY A 174 8.32 -14.25 13.00
C GLY A 174 8.21 -15.05 11.71
N ALA A 175 9.06 -14.74 10.74
CA ALA A 175 9.14 -15.48 9.48
C ALA A 175 10.58 -15.55 8.96
N LYS A 176 10.82 -16.52 8.09
CA LYS A 176 12.11 -16.75 7.43
C LYS A 176 11.92 -16.98 5.96
N TYR A 177 12.84 -16.45 5.17
CA TYR A 177 12.85 -16.58 3.72
C TYR A 177 14.27 -16.81 3.22
N PRO A 178 14.51 -17.82 2.37
CA PRO A 178 15.79 -17.98 1.68
C PRO A 178 16.19 -16.73 0.90
N GLY A 179 17.50 -16.47 0.75
CA GLY A 179 17.99 -15.30 0.01
C GLY A 179 17.44 -15.19 -1.42
N ALA A 180 17.34 -16.31 -2.12
CA ALA A 180 16.71 -16.37 -3.45
C ALA A 180 15.24 -15.91 -3.47
N GLN A 181 14.49 -16.16 -2.39
CA GLN A 181 13.13 -15.64 -2.23
C GLN A 181 13.17 -14.13 -1.98
N ILE A 182 14.03 -13.63 -1.11
CA ILE A 182 14.16 -12.19 -0.89
C ILE A 182 14.47 -11.42 -2.17
N ILE A 183 15.36 -11.96 -3.01
CA ILE A 183 15.68 -11.38 -4.32
C ILE A 183 14.45 -11.40 -5.25
N ALA A 184 13.74 -12.52 -5.32
CA ALA A 184 12.53 -12.63 -6.13
C ALA A 184 11.44 -11.63 -5.67
N LEU A 185 11.31 -11.42 -4.36
CA LEU A 185 10.39 -10.44 -3.77
C LEU A 185 10.78 -9.00 -4.12
N ALA A 186 12.07 -8.69 -4.09
CA ALA A 186 12.57 -7.36 -4.44
C ALA A 186 12.32 -7.02 -5.92
N ASN A 187 12.50 -8.00 -6.81
CA ASN A 187 12.20 -7.86 -8.23
C ASN A 187 10.70 -7.64 -8.45
N TRP A 188 9.87 -8.49 -7.85
CA TRP A 188 8.41 -8.33 -7.88
C TRP A 188 7.98 -6.94 -7.38
N ALA A 189 8.55 -6.48 -6.26
CA ALA A 189 8.20 -5.19 -5.68
C ALA A 189 8.60 -4.01 -6.59
N THR A 190 9.73 -4.13 -7.28
CA THR A 190 10.20 -3.13 -8.25
C THR A 190 9.31 -3.10 -9.48
N GLU A 191 8.90 -4.25 -10.00
CA GLU A 191 7.92 -4.37 -11.09
C GLU A 191 6.56 -3.79 -10.68
N ALA A 192 6.16 -3.99 -9.42
CA ALA A 192 4.96 -3.41 -8.82
C ALA A 192 5.08 -1.90 -8.50
N GLY A 193 6.23 -1.26 -8.76
CA GLY A 193 6.44 0.18 -8.57
C GLY A 193 6.69 0.62 -7.12
N LEU A 194 6.93 -0.31 -6.19
CA LEU A 194 7.44 0.02 -4.87
C LEU A 194 8.89 0.48 -5.06
N GLY A 195 9.26 1.70 -4.62
CA GLY A 195 10.63 2.21 -4.74
C GLY A 195 10.88 3.45 -5.59
N ALA A 196 9.85 4.20 -5.99
CA ALA A 196 10.05 5.54 -6.52
C ALA A 196 10.41 6.49 -5.37
N ASP A 197 11.63 7.04 -5.39
CA ASP A 197 12.05 8.03 -4.40
C ASP A 197 11.27 9.35 -4.56
N PRO A 198 10.83 9.98 -3.46
CA PRO A 198 10.45 11.37 -3.47
C PRO A 198 11.68 12.24 -3.78
N ILE A 199 11.47 13.26 -4.59
CA ILE A 199 12.50 14.21 -5.06
C ILE A 199 13.13 14.90 -3.83
N ASP A 200 14.46 14.90 -3.80
CA ASP A 200 15.34 15.32 -2.70
C ASP A 200 15.16 16.74 -2.14
N GLY A 201 15.26 16.85 -0.80
CA GLY A 201 15.98 17.93 -0.08
C GLY A 201 15.21 18.72 1.00
N PRO A 202 15.89 19.18 2.10
CA PRO A 202 16.88 18.52 2.95
C PRO A 202 16.38 18.32 4.40
N SER A 203 16.95 17.33 5.09
CA SER A 203 16.82 17.11 6.54
C SER A 203 17.61 18.14 7.35
N ALA A 204 16.99 18.67 8.40
CA ALA A 204 17.70 19.14 9.60
C ALA A 204 16.87 18.75 10.84
N GLU A 205 17.48 17.84 11.61
CA GLU A 205 17.43 17.61 13.06
C GLU A 205 16.21 18.11 13.85
N GLU A 206 15.56 17.22 14.63
CA GLU A 206 15.43 17.49 16.08
C GLU A 206 14.97 16.29 16.93
N THR A 207 15.46 16.36 18.15
CA THR A 207 15.37 15.45 19.29
C THR A 207 13.94 15.21 19.75
N ALA A 208 13.65 14.00 20.24
CA ALA A 208 12.35 13.62 20.78
C ALA A 208 12.05 14.39 22.10
N GLU A 209 11.08 15.29 22.03
CA GLU A 209 10.28 15.78 23.16
C GLU A 209 8.83 15.23 23.03
N PRO A 210 8.05 15.14 24.13
CA PRO A 210 6.83 14.35 24.18
C PRO A 210 5.77 14.86 23.20
N VAL A 211 5.08 13.94 22.54
CA VAL A 211 4.08 14.18 21.49
C VAL A 211 3.12 15.32 21.88
N PRO A 212 3.16 16.48 21.22
CA PRO A 212 2.12 17.48 21.35
C PRO A 212 0.85 16.94 20.70
N ALA A 213 -0.33 17.34 21.21
CA ALA A 213 -1.61 17.07 20.57
C ALA A 213 -1.54 17.43 19.07
N PRO A 214 -2.23 16.69 18.18
CA PRO A 214 -2.10 16.84 16.74
C PRO A 214 -2.30 18.30 16.37
N GLU A 215 -1.25 18.92 15.83
CA GLU A 215 -1.37 20.26 15.28
C GLU A 215 -2.33 20.17 14.08
N PRO A 216 -3.37 21.04 14.04
CA PRO A 216 -4.26 21.08 12.90
C PRO A 216 -3.40 21.29 11.65
N ALA A 217 -3.68 20.50 10.60
CA ALA A 217 -2.96 20.57 9.34
C ALA A 217 -2.88 22.04 8.89
N SER A 218 -1.66 22.59 8.90
CA SER A 218 -1.40 23.94 8.43
C SER A 218 -1.67 24.01 6.92
N ASP A 219 -2.67 24.79 6.56
CA ASP A 219 -3.40 24.78 5.29
C ASP A 219 -2.71 25.55 4.14
N GLU A 220 -1.42 25.89 4.23
CA GLU A 220 -0.86 26.96 3.37
C GLU A 220 0.17 26.57 2.30
N THR A 221 0.65 25.31 2.19
CA THR A 221 1.71 24.99 1.19
C THR A 221 1.64 23.65 0.45
N GLN A 222 0.58 22.86 0.60
CA GLN A 222 0.31 21.71 -0.28
C GLN A 222 -0.93 21.99 -1.11
N HIS A 223 -0.77 22.54 -2.32
CA HIS A 223 -1.89 22.66 -3.26
C HIS A 223 -2.28 21.25 -3.72
N ALA A 224 -3.24 20.64 -3.03
CA ALA A 224 -3.81 19.36 -3.41
C ALA A 224 -4.30 19.42 -4.86
N THR A 225 -3.93 18.43 -5.67
CA THR A 225 -4.36 18.33 -7.06
C THR A 225 -5.88 18.38 -7.13
N VAL A 226 -6.43 19.34 -7.89
CA VAL A 226 -7.87 19.43 -8.09
C VAL A 226 -8.29 18.36 -9.09
N MET A 227 -9.21 17.49 -8.66
CA MET A 227 -9.82 16.46 -9.48
C MET A 227 -11.18 16.93 -10.00
N GLN A 228 -11.59 16.38 -11.15
CA GLN A 228 -12.85 16.65 -11.80
C GLN A 228 -13.58 15.36 -12.16
N LYS A 229 -14.90 15.34 -11.92
CA LYS A 229 -15.81 14.30 -12.42
C LYS A 229 -16.95 14.94 -13.20
N THR A 230 -17.12 14.53 -14.44
CA THR A 230 -18.35 14.78 -15.19
C THR A 230 -19.47 13.87 -14.68
N ILE A 231 -20.61 14.47 -14.33
CA ILE A 231 -21.80 13.78 -13.83
C ILE A 231 -22.98 14.01 -14.77
N ALA A 232 -23.92 13.07 -14.79
CA ALA A 232 -25.14 13.19 -15.58
C ALA A 232 -26.10 14.24 -14.97
N ALA A 233 -26.93 14.87 -15.80
CA ALA A 233 -27.88 15.89 -15.35
C ALA A 233 -28.84 15.34 -14.27
N GLU A 234 -29.25 14.08 -14.40
CA GLU A 234 -30.12 13.39 -13.45
C GLU A 234 -29.46 13.17 -12.07
N GLN A 235 -28.14 13.25 -11.99
CA GLN A 235 -27.41 13.13 -10.72
C GLN A 235 -27.31 14.44 -9.97
N VAL A 236 -27.54 15.59 -10.62
CA VAL A 236 -27.41 16.93 -10.01
C VAL A 236 -28.28 17.05 -8.76
N ASP A 237 -29.54 16.62 -8.83
CA ASP A 237 -30.47 16.65 -7.70
C ASP A 237 -30.07 15.72 -6.55
N TYR A 238 -29.27 14.66 -6.81
CA TYR A 238 -28.75 13.83 -5.72
C TYR A 238 -27.78 14.61 -4.86
N TYR A 239 -26.96 15.46 -5.47
CA TYR A 239 -26.07 16.36 -4.73
C TYR A 239 -26.90 17.48 -4.09
N LEU A 240 -27.64 18.25 -4.89
CA LEU A 240 -28.29 19.48 -4.42
C LEU A 240 -29.44 19.25 -3.42
N GLU A 241 -30.29 18.25 -3.64
CA GLU A 241 -31.49 18.04 -2.81
C GLU A 241 -31.29 16.96 -1.75
N ARG A 242 -30.42 15.97 -2.02
CA ARG A 242 -30.25 14.80 -1.13
C ARG A 242 -28.94 14.80 -0.35
N GLY A 243 -28.10 15.82 -0.53
CA GLY A 243 -26.84 15.94 0.20
C GLY A 243 -25.82 14.84 -0.13
N TYR A 244 -25.91 14.24 -1.32
CA TYR A 244 -24.99 13.17 -1.69
C TYR A 244 -23.55 13.69 -1.70
N ASP A 245 -22.64 12.99 -1.03
CA ASP A 245 -21.31 13.51 -0.69
C ASP A 245 -20.17 12.61 -1.16
N ARG A 246 -20.43 11.74 -2.15
CA ARG A 246 -19.46 10.76 -2.64
C ARG A 246 -19.30 10.81 -4.14
N VAL A 247 -18.12 10.41 -4.60
CA VAL A 247 -17.80 10.26 -6.03
C VAL A 247 -17.14 8.91 -6.29
N ALA A 248 -17.52 8.28 -7.40
CA ALA A 248 -17.05 6.97 -7.84
C ALA A 248 -16.81 6.95 -9.36
N GLY A 249 -16.03 5.98 -9.82
CA GLY A 249 -15.72 5.77 -11.24
C GLY A 249 -14.56 6.63 -11.73
N PHE A 250 -14.55 6.95 -13.02
CA PHE A 250 -13.44 7.64 -13.67
C PHE A 250 -13.42 9.15 -13.41
N VAL A 251 -12.28 9.68 -13.00
CA VAL A 251 -12.04 11.08 -12.66
C VAL A 251 -10.74 11.54 -13.30
N HIS A 252 -10.61 12.85 -13.52
CA HIS A 252 -9.48 13.45 -14.23
C HIS A 252 -8.90 14.59 -13.40
N ARG A 253 -7.63 14.96 -13.62
CA ARG A 253 -7.12 16.20 -13.04
C ARG A 253 -7.81 17.37 -13.74
N ALA A 254 -8.30 18.36 -12.98
CA ALA A 254 -9.01 19.50 -13.55
C ALA A 254 -8.15 20.24 -14.59
N SER A 255 -6.83 20.34 -14.36
CA SER A 255 -5.87 20.95 -15.28
C SER A 255 -5.71 20.19 -16.62
N GLU A 256 -5.96 18.87 -16.66
CA GLU A 256 -5.86 18.08 -17.90
C GLU A 256 -7.08 18.20 -18.80
N VAL A 257 -8.18 18.75 -18.27
CA VAL A 257 -9.46 18.89 -18.99
C VAL A 257 -9.91 20.34 -19.07
N GLU A 258 -9.11 21.29 -18.58
CA GLU A 258 -9.42 22.72 -18.55
C GLU A 258 -9.61 23.33 -19.95
N HIS A 259 -8.95 22.77 -20.95
CA HIS A 259 -9.09 23.23 -22.34
C HIS A 259 -10.35 22.73 -23.03
N LEU A 260 -11.07 21.77 -22.43
CA LEU A 260 -12.33 21.22 -22.95
C LEU A 260 -13.49 22.08 -22.45
N ARG A 261 -13.80 23.14 -23.21
CA ARG A 261 -14.67 24.22 -22.71
C ARG A 261 -16.14 23.99 -22.99
N THR A 262 -16.49 23.13 -23.94
CA THR A 262 -17.89 22.84 -24.27
C THR A 262 -18.31 21.43 -23.87
N PRO A 263 -19.63 21.17 -23.64
CA PRO A 263 -20.14 19.83 -23.37
C PRO A 263 -19.71 18.81 -24.43
N ALA A 264 -19.78 19.18 -25.71
CA ALA A 264 -19.43 18.28 -26.81
C ALA A 264 -17.94 17.90 -26.80
N GLU A 265 -17.04 18.87 -26.58
CA GLU A 265 -15.59 18.63 -26.44
C GLU A 265 -15.31 17.73 -25.24
N LEU A 266 -15.89 18.05 -24.07
CA LEU A 266 -15.67 17.31 -22.83
C LEU A 266 -16.15 15.86 -22.96
N PHE A 267 -17.38 15.63 -23.41
CA PHE A 267 -17.95 14.29 -23.50
C PHE A 267 -17.26 13.45 -24.57
N SER A 268 -16.87 14.06 -25.70
CA SER A 268 -16.15 13.37 -26.77
C SER A 268 -14.74 12.95 -26.31
N ALA A 269 -13.97 13.87 -25.74
CA ALA A 269 -12.59 13.60 -25.33
C ALA A 269 -12.52 12.59 -24.18
N LEU A 270 -13.51 12.58 -23.29
CA LEU A 270 -13.63 11.61 -22.20
C LEU A 270 -14.27 10.27 -22.62
N GLY A 271 -14.65 10.13 -23.90
CA GLY A 271 -15.30 8.94 -24.44
C GLY A 271 -16.60 8.58 -23.72
N LEU A 272 -17.40 9.60 -23.39
CA LEU A 272 -18.68 9.44 -22.70
C LEU A 272 -19.83 9.06 -23.65
N TYR A 273 -19.59 8.95 -24.96
CA TYR A 273 -20.58 8.45 -25.92
C TYR A 273 -20.43 6.94 -26.06
N TYR A 274 -21.28 6.20 -25.36
CA TYR A 274 -21.36 4.75 -25.41
C TYR A 274 -22.82 4.29 -25.31
N ASP A 275 -23.05 3.00 -25.54
CA ASP A 275 -24.40 2.45 -25.51
C ASP A 275 -25.07 2.66 -24.13
N SER A 276 -26.30 3.18 -24.13
CA SER A 276 -27.02 3.61 -22.92
C SER A 276 -26.33 4.74 -22.10
N SER A 277 -25.46 5.54 -22.72
CA SER A 277 -24.89 6.71 -22.06
C SER A 277 -25.94 7.79 -21.81
N PRO A 278 -25.94 8.44 -20.63
CA PRO A 278 -26.76 9.62 -20.38
C PRO A 278 -26.22 10.87 -21.09
N PHE A 279 -25.00 10.84 -21.60
CA PHE A 279 -24.36 11.99 -22.27
C PHE A 279 -24.65 11.97 -23.77
N GLN A 280 -25.17 13.07 -24.29
CA GLN A 280 -25.58 13.21 -25.69
C GLN A 280 -24.69 14.22 -26.45
N PRO A 281 -24.38 14.00 -27.74
CA PRO A 281 -23.55 14.91 -28.53
C PRO A 281 -24.10 16.33 -28.70
N ASP A 282 -25.43 16.49 -28.61
CA ASP A 282 -26.12 17.78 -28.78
C ASP A 282 -26.48 18.45 -27.45
N ALA A 283 -26.02 17.89 -26.33
CA ALA A 283 -26.24 18.42 -24.98
C ALA A 283 -25.84 19.90 -24.90
N LYS A 284 -26.74 20.71 -24.32
CA LYS A 284 -26.53 22.16 -24.19
C LYS A 284 -25.79 22.56 -22.91
N GLU A 285 -25.58 21.60 -22.03
CA GLU A 285 -24.90 21.80 -20.77
C GLU A 285 -24.18 20.54 -20.31
N ALA A 286 -23.14 20.72 -19.51
CA ALA A 286 -22.44 19.69 -18.79
C ALA A 286 -22.36 20.05 -17.31
N PHE A 287 -22.34 19.04 -16.46
CA PHE A 287 -22.20 19.20 -15.01
C PHE A 287 -20.93 18.53 -14.53
N VAL A 288 -20.13 19.25 -13.76
CA VAL A 288 -18.86 18.73 -13.24
C VAL A 288 -18.70 19.01 -11.75
N LEU A 289 -18.21 18.01 -11.03
CA LEU A 289 -17.72 18.16 -9.66
C LEU A 289 -16.24 18.46 -9.70
N ARG A 290 -15.76 19.42 -8.88
CA ARG A 290 -14.35 19.76 -8.71
C ARG A 290 -13.97 19.74 -7.24
N TRP A 291 -12.86 19.10 -6.87
CA TRP A 291 -12.42 19.02 -5.48
C TRP A 291 -10.91 18.81 -5.33
N PRO A 292 -10.28 19.33 -4.26
CA PRO A 292 -8.89 19.01 -3.92
C PRO A 292 -8.74 17.56 -3.45
N ALA A 293 -7.78 16.82 -3.99
CA ALA A 293 -7.49 15.44 -3.62
C ALA A 293 -6.46 15.34 -2.48
N PHE A 294 -6.91 15.42 -1.22
CA PHE A 294 -6.04 15.33 -0.04
C PHE A 294 -5.48 13.93 0.27
N ARG A 295 -5.99 12.87 -0.39
CA ARG A 295 -5.46 11.50 -0.30
C ARG A 295 -5.20 10.93 -1.70
N PRO A 296 -4.05 11.24 -2.32
CA PRO A 296 -3.72 10.83 -3.69
C PRO A 296 -3.80 9.32 -3.94
N SER A 297 -3.52 8.49 -2.93
CA SER A 297 -3.59 7.02 -3.02
C SER A 297 -4.98 6.47 -3.35
N LEU A 298 -6.05 7.26 -3.15
CA LEU A 298 -7.40 6.88 -3.52
C LEU A 298 -7.68 7.02 -5.02
N TYR A 299 -6.78 7.67 -5.78
CA TYR A 299 -6.92 7.97 -7.20
C TYR A 299 -5.93 7.12 -7.99
N ARG A 300 -6.36 5.93 -8.40
CA ARG A 300 -5.49 4.94 -9.04
C ARG A 300 -5.66 4.96 -10.55
N ILE A 301 -4.56 4.81 -11.29
CA ILE A 301 -4.62 4.63 -12.74
C ILE A 301 -5.35 3.30 -13.02
N PRO A 302 -6.43 3.29 -13.82
CA PRO A 302 -7.24 2.11 -14.06
C PRO A 302 -6.60 1.24 -15.14
N TYR A 303 -5.46 0.61 -14.83
CA TYR A 303 -4.91 -0.42 -15.72
C TYR A 303 -5.85 -1.62 -15.77
N GLY A 304 -6.08 -2.15 -16.98
CA GLY A 304 -6.92 -3.34 -17.17
C GLY A 304 -7.54 -3.44 -18.56
N GLY A 305 -8.81 -3.83 -18.65
CA GLY A 305 -9.50 -3.89 -19.95
C GLY A 305 -10.94 -4.36 -19.86
N GLN A 306 -11.53 -4.79 -20.98
CA GLN A 306 -12.98 -5.09 -21.04
C GLN A 306 -13.33 -6.54 -20.68
N ASN A 307 -12.32 -7.36 -20.41
CA ASN A 307 -12.45 -8.77 -20.04
C ASN A 307 -11.21 -9.22 -19.27
N GLU A 308 -11.26 -10.41 -18.69
CA GLU A 308 -10.14 -10.94 -17.91
C GLU A 308 -8.84 -11.08 -18.71
N GLN A 309 -8.93 -11.34 -20.01
CA GLN A 309 -7.73 -11.46 -20.85
C GLN A 309 -7.03 -10.11 -20.98
N ALA A 310 -7.78 -9.04 -21.24
CA ALA A 310 -7.25 -7.68 -21.33
C ALA A 310 -6.77 -7.18 -19.95
N LEU A 311 -7.47 -7.54 -18.86
CA LEU A 311 -7.01 -7.27 -17.49
C LEU A 311 -5.61 -7.84 -17.24
N ARG A 312 -5.42 -9.14 -17.54
CA ARG A 312 -4.13 -9.82 -17.37
C ARG A 312 -3.05 -9.24 -18.29
N ALA A 313 -3.41 -8.87 -19.52
CA ALA A 313 -2.47 -8.30 -20.49
C ALA A 313 -1.90 -6.94 -20.04
N MET A 314 -2.68 -6.16 -19.30
CA MET A 314 -2.29 -4.85 -18.77
C MET A 314 -1.78 -4.89 -17.33
N ASP A 315 -1.63 -6.10 -16.75
CA ASP A 315 -1.37 -6.32 -15.32
C ASP A 315 -2.26 -5.42 -14.42
N GLY A 316 -3.53 -5.35 -14.83
CA GLY A 316 -4.48 -4.37 -14.34
C GLY A 316 -5.34 -4.85 -13.18
N TRP A 317 -6.12 -3.93 -12.62
CA TRP A 317 -7.08 -4.19 -11.54
C TRP A 317 -8.52 -3.83 -11.91
N VAL A 318 -8.75 -3.26 -13.09
CA VAL A 318 -10.07 -2.81 -13.54
C VAL A 318 -10.55 -3.62 -14.73
N ILE A 319 -11.70 -4.29 -14.58
CA ILE A 319 -12.52 -4.71 -15.71
C ILE A 319 -13.69 -3.74 -15.83
N GLU A 320 -13.86 -3.12 -16.98
CA GLU A 320 -14.94 -2.17 -17.22
C GLU A 320 -15.49 -2.28 -18.65
N ARG A 321 -16.73 -1.86 -18.85
CA ARG A 321 -17.41 -1.95 -20.16
C ARG A 321 -16.76 -1.06 -21.22
N PRO A 322 -16.95 -1.35 -22.52
CA PRO A 322 -16.62 -0.39 -23.58
C PRO A 322 -17.22 1.00 -23.26
N PRO A 323 -16.48 2.10 -23.52
CA PRO A 323 -15.31 2.19 -24.37
C PRO A 323 -13.96 2.11 -23.61
N PHE A 324 -13.96 1.64 -22.36
CA PHE A 324 -12.77 1.55 -21.51
C PHE A 324 -11.59 0.85 -22.21
N ARG A 325 -10.42 1.51 -22.23
CA ARG A 325 -9.18 0.99 -22.85
C ARG A 325 -8.23 0.35 -21.84
N GLY A 326 -8.30 0.73 -20.56
CA GLY A 326 -7.46 0.17 -19.51
C GLY A 326 -5.98 0.49 -19.60
N ASN A 327 -5.61 1.56 -20.31
CA ASN A 327 -4.23 2.04 -20.46
C ASN A 327 -3.93 3.31 -19.64
N GLY A 328 -4.85 3.71 -18.75
CA GLY A 328 -4.70 4.93 -17.94
C GLY A 328 -5.05 6.24 -18.65
N PHE A 329 -5.64 6.18 -19.84
CA PHE A 329 -6.07 7.35 -20.59
C PHE A 329 -7.55 7.26 -20.98
N ALA A 330 -8.24 8.40 -20.93
CA ALA A 330 -9.64 8.49 -21.29
C ALA A 330 -9.87 8.00 -22.73
N PRO A 331 -10.96 7.29 -23.04
CA PRO A 331 -11.10 6.55 -24.29
C PRO A 331 -11.47 7.36 -25.54
N GLY A 332 -11.59 8.69 -25.44
CA GLY A 332 -11.92 9.55 -26.58
C GLY A 332 -10.97 9.36 -27.75
N GLU A 333 -11.52 9.41 -28.97
CA GLU A 333 -10.77 9.30 -30.23
C GLU A 333 -10.14 10.63 -30.68
N GLY A 334 -10.20 11.65 -29.82
CA GLY A 334 -9.61 12.96 -30.05
C GLY A 334 -8.08 12.97 -29.99
N ARG A 335 -7.51 14.12 -30.34
CA ARG A 335 -6.06 14.38 -30.21
C ARG A 335 -5.58 14.46 -28.76
N ASP A 336 -6.52 14.64 -27.84
CA ASP A 336 -6.23 14.90 -26.43
C ASP A 336 -5.83 13.61 -25.71
N VAL A 337 -4.65 13.63 -25.09
CA VAL A 337 -4.18 12.54 -24.23
C VAL A 337 -4.46 12.94 -22.79
N ILE A 338 -5.56 12.43 -22.24
CA ILE A 338 -6.08 12.79 -20.92
C ILE A 338 -5.85 11.62 -19.98
N ALA A 339 -5.06 11.81 -18.92
CA ALA A 339 -4.87 10.77 -17.92
C ALA A 339 -6.18 10.54 -17.14
N GLU A 340 -6.52 9.26 -16.97
CA GLU A 340 -7.74 8.83 -16.29
C GLU A 340 -7.39 8.11 -14.99
N PHE A 341 -8.13 8.40 -13.94
CA PHE A 341 -8.00 7.76 -12.63
C PHE A 341 -9.35 7.15 -12.25
N LYS A 342 -9.36 6.04 -11.51
CA LYS A 342 -10.59 5.44 -10.97
C LYS A 342 -10.60 5.50 -9.46
N VAL A 343 -11.78 5.80 -8.90
CA VAL A 343 -12.04 5.86 -7.45
C VAL A 343 -13.23 4.97 -7.07
N ASP A 344 -13.10 4.22 -5.97
CA ASP A 344 -14.06 3.19 -5.53
C ASP A 344 -15.10 3.69 -4.50
N SER A 345 -15.49 4.97 -4.59
CA SER A 345 -16.40 5.72 -3.68
C SER A 345 -15.69 6.51 -2.58
N VAL A 346 -15.11 7.65 -2.96
CA VAL A 346 -14.47 8.60 -2.03
C VAL A 346 -15.45 9.66 -1.57
N ARG A 347 -15.34 10.09 -0.31
CA ARG A 347 -16.12 11.22 0.22
C ARG A 347 -15.51 12.53 -0.26
N LEU A 348 -16.35 13.45 -0.73
CA LEU A 348 -15.94 14.77 -1.15
C LEU A 348 -15.53 15.62 0.06
N PRO A 349 -14.42 16.37 -0.01
CA PRO A 349 -14.02 17.26 1.07
C PRO A 349 -14.94 18.47 1.15
N HIS A 350 -14.98 19.12 2.32
CA HIS A 350 -15.59 20.45 2.46
C HIS A 350 -15.03 21.40 1.39
N GLY A 351 -15.89 22.22 0.80
CA GLY A 351 -15.50 23.13 -0.27
C GLY A 351 -15.46 22.51 -1.67
N ALA A 352 -15.78 21.21 -1.82
CA ALA A 352 -15.99 20.62 -3.15
C ALA A 352 -17.09 21.37 -3.91
N GLN A 353 -16.94 21.53 -5.22
CA GLN A 353 -17.74 22.45 -6.02
C GLN A 353 -18.51 21.69 -7.08
N LEU A 354 -19.76 22.11 -7.33
CA LEU A 354 -20.57 21.66 -8.44
C LEU A 354 -20.70 22.80 -9.44
N TRP A 355 -20.37 22.52 -10.70
CA TRP A 355 -20.34 23.49 -11.79
C TRP A 355 -21.24 23.05 -12.94
N ARG A 356 -21.76 24.06 -13.65
CA ARG A 356 -22.44 23.92 -14.94
C ARG A 356 -21.60 24.60 -16.01
N ILE A 357 -21.42 23.93 -17.15
CA ILE A 357 -20.75 24.44 -18.34
C ILE A 357 -21.80 24.48 -19.45
N ASP A 358 -22.03 25.63 -20.08
CA ASP A 358 -22.99 25.75 -21.19
C ASP A 358 -22.36 25.50 -22.57
N ALA A 359 -23.18 25.48 -23.62
CA ALA A 359 -22.75 25.24 -24.99
C ALA A 359 -21.75 26.28 -25.54
N ASP A 360 -21.71 27.49 -24.96
CA ASP A 360 -20.78 28.55 -25.34
C ASP A 360 -19.46 28.47 -24.52
N GLY A 361 -19.42 27.56 -23.55
CA GLY A 361 -18.29 27.31 -22.65
C GLY A 361 -18.22 28.24 -21.45
N ASN A 362 -19.32 28.90 -21.09
CA ASN A 362 -19.38 29.65 -19.84
C ASN A 362 -19.55 28.67 -18.67
N GLU A 363 -18.71 28.84 -17.66
CA GLU A 363 -18.79 28.07 -16.43
C GLU A 363 -19.54 28.86 -15.34
N ARG A 364 -20.47 28.21 -14.67
CA ARG A 364 -21.18 28.74 -13.51
C ARG A 364 -21.12 27.75 -12.37
N MET A 365 -20.59 28.18 -11.22
CA MET A 365 -20.68 27.40 -9.99
C MET A 365 -22.13 27.39 -9.51
N LEU A 366 -22.67 26.19 -9.29
CA LEU A 366 -24.03 25.99 -8.81
C LEU A 366 -24.07 25.85 -7.30
N ALA A 367 -23.12 25.12 -6.72
CA ALA A 367 -23.10 24.86 -5.28
C ALA A 367 -21.70 24.52 -4.75
N ILE A 368 -21.54 24.69 -3.44
CA ILE A 368 -20.36 24.29 -2.68
C ILE A 368 -20.82 23.29 -1.61
N PHE A 369 -20.10 22.19 -1.48
CA PHE A 369 -20.36 21.17 -0.47
C PHE A 369 -19.90 21.64 0.90
N ASP A 370 -20.82 21.60 1.86
CA ASP A 370 -20.59 21.87 3.26
C ASP A 370 -20.66 20.56 4.05
N ALA A 371 -19.50 20.09 4.49
CA ALA A 371 -19.35 18.84 5.22
C ALA A 371 -19.88 18.89 6.67
N ASP A 372 -20.16 20.08 7.24
CA ASP A 372 -20.70 20.19 8.61
C ASP A 372 -22.17 19.76 8.65
N GLY A 373 -22.92 20.12 7.60
CA GLY A 373 -24.34 19.81 7.41
C GLY A 373 -24.64 18.66 6.44
N PRO A 374 -23.63 17.84 6.08
CA PRO A 374 -23.47 17.22 4.75
C PRO A 374 -24.47 17.66 3.68
N LEU A 375 -24.40 18.94 3.29
CA LEU A 375 -25.34 19.56 2.35
C LEU A 375 -24.63 20.37 1.28
N TRP A 376 -25.30 20.60 0.15
CA TRP A 376 -24.79 21.44 -0.93
C TRP A 376 -25.43 22.82 -0.85
N ARG A 377 -24.62 23.84 -0.57
CA ARG A 377 -25.06 25.24 -0.50
C ARG A 377 -25.05 25.83 -1.90
N ARG A 378 -26.22 26.22 -2.42
CA ARG A 378 -26.34 26.87 -3.73
C ARG A 378 -25.64 28.22 -3.75
N VAL A 379 -24.99 28.54 -4.85
CA VAL A 379 -24.31 29.82 -5.07
C VAL A 379 -25.28 30.80 -5.73
N GLY A 380 -25.52 31.93 -5.07
CA GLY A 380 -26.38 33.01 -5.58
C GLY A 380 -27.82 33.00 -5.09
N GLU A 381 -28.20 32.07 -4.21
CA GLU A 381 -29.41 32.18 -3.39
C GLU A 381 -29.00 32.66 -1.99
N GLN A 382 -29.32 33.92 -1.68
CA GLN A 382 -29.37 34.44 -0.31
C GLN A 382 -30.80 34.33 0.22
#